data_AF-A0A1B8Y7M1-F1
#
_entry.id   AF-A0A1B8Y7M1-F1
#
_cell.length_a   1.000
_cell.length_b   1.000
_cell.length_c   1.000
_cell.angle_alpha   90.00
_cell.angle_beta   90.00
_cell.angle_gamma   90.00
#
_symmetry.space_group_name_H-M   'P 1'
#
loop_
_entity.id
_entity.type
_entity.pdbx_description
1 polymer ?
#
loop_
_entity_poly.entity_id
_entity_poly.type
_entity_poly.pdbx_seq_one_letter_code
_entity_poly.pdbx_strand_id
1 'polypeptide(L)' 'MSKNTRIVLIFGGFVTAVAAAFYPIFFHPLMHIDEYKKEQAVNRTDVIQENVQPTGK' A
#
# COMPACT_ATOMS: atom_id res chain seq x y z
N MET A 1 -9.19 17.95 30.03
CA MET A 1 -9.82 17.33 28.83
C MET A 1 -10.75 16.21 29.29
N SER A 2 -11.94 16.08 28.71
CA SER A 2 -12.85 14.98 29.10
C SER A 2 -12.25 13.62 28.69
N LYS A 3 -12.63 12.55 29.41
CA LYS A 3 -12.22 11.17 29.09
C LYS A 3 -12.56 10.81 27.64
N ASN A 4 -13.74 11.24 27.18
CA ASN A 4 -14.21 10.99 25.81
C ASN A 4 -13.37 11.74 24.78
N THR A 5 -13.01 13.00 25.05
CA THR A 5 -12.12 13.77 24.16
C THR A 5 -10.77 13.07 24.02
N ARG A 6 -10.21 12.51 25.11
CA ARG A 6 -8.92 11.80 25.06
C ARG A 6 -8.99 10.55 24.21
N ILE A 7 -10.08 9.78 24.34
CA ILE A 7 -10.31 8.57 23.53
C ILE A 7 -10.42 8.94 22.05
N VAL A 8 -11.19 9.98 21.71
CA VAL A 8 -11.35 10.44 20.31
C VAL A 8 -10.01 10.85 19.71
N LEU A 9 -9.17 11.58 20.44
CA LEU A 9 -7.86 11.99 19.95
C LEU A 9 -6.92 10.80 19.73
N ILE A 10 -6.87 9.85 20.67
CA ILE A 10 -6.01 8.67 20.55
C ILE A 10 -6.46 7.80 19.38
N PHE A 11 -7.76 7.50 19.31
CA PHE A 11 -8.30 6.65 18.25
C PHE A 11 -8.22 7.32 16.88
N GLY A 12 -8.62 8.59 16.77
CA GLY A 12 -8.49 9.36 15.54
C GLY A 12 -7.04 9.47 15.08
N GLY A 13 -6.12 9.75 16.01
CA GLY A 13 -4.68 9.78 15.71
C GLY A 13 -4.16 8.44 15.22
N PHE A 14 -4.59 7.34 15.84
CA PHE A 14 -4.23 5.99 15.39
C PHE A 14 -4.73 5.69 13.97
N VAL A 15 -6.02 5.95 13.69
CA VAL A 15 -6.59 5.72 12.35
C VAL A 15 -5.88 6.58 11.30
N THR A 16 -5.59 7.84 11.61
CA THR A 16 -4.82 8.73 10.72
C THR A 16 -3.41 8.19 10.46
N ALA A 17 -2.72 7.70 11.48
CA ALA A 17 -1.39 7.11 11.31
C ALA A 17 -1.42 5.87 10.42
N VAL A 18 -2.42 4.99 10.60
CA VAL A 18 -2.64 3.82 9.74
C VAL A 18 -2.90 4.29 8.30
N ALA A 19 -3.86 5.18 8.07
CA ALA A 19 -4.18 5.67 6.73
C ALA A 19 -2.96 6.30 6.03
N ALA A 20 -2.18 7.10 6.75
CA ALA A 20 -0.97 7.72 6.22
C ALA A 20 0.09 6.67 5.82
N ALA A 21 0.30 5.64 6.64
CA ALA A 21 1.23 4.55 6.34
C ALA A 21 0.80 3.74 5.12
N PHE A 22 -0.51 3.48 4.96
CA PHE A 22 -1.05 2.69 3.85
C PHE A 22 -1.27 3.50 2.56
N TYR A 23 -1.29 4.84 2.62
CA TYR A 23 -1.52 5.70 1.44
C TYR A 23 -0.62 5.37 0.24
N PRO A 24 0.72 5.34 0.36
CA PRO A 24 1.58 5.05 -0.79
C PRO A 24 1.51 3.60 -1.28
N ILE A 25 1.04 2.66 -0.45
CA ILE A 25 1.03 1.22 -0.75
C ILE A 25 -0.28 0.82 -1.45
N PHE A 26 -1.41 1.35 -1.00
CA PHE A 26 -2.73 0.97 -1.51
C PHE A 26 -3.37 2.08 -2.33
N PHE A 27 -3.49 3.29 -1.79
CA PHE A 27 -4.31 4.33 -2.40
C PHE A 27 -3.61 4.99 -3.58
N HIS A 28 -2.34 5.36 -3.42
CA HIS A 28 -1.57 6.02 -4.48
C HIS A 28 -1.50 5.18 -5.76
N PRO A 29 -1.16 3.87 -5.73
CA PRO A 29 -1.14 3.03 -6.93
C PRO A 29 -2.51 2.88 -7.60
N LEU A 30 -3.58 2.83 -6.81
CA LEU A 30 -4.95 2.71 -7.33
C LEU A 30 -5.46 4.00 -7.96
N MET A 31 -4.95 5.16 -7.53
CA MET A 31 -5.28 6.46 -8.14
C MET A 31 -4.38 6.80 -9.33
N HIS A 32 -3.18 6.23 -9.42
CA HIS A 32 -2.19 6.49 -10.46
C HIS A 32 -1.82 5.19 -11.20
N ILE A 33 -2.83 4.51 -11.73
CA ILE A 33 -2.69 3.15 -12.29
C ILE A 33 -1.65 3.09 -13.42
N ASP A 34 -1.61 4.08 -14.30
CA ASP A 34 -0.71 4.06 -15.45
C ASP A 34 0.76 4.27 -15.04
N GLU A 35 1.01 5.16 -14.08
CA GLU A 35 2.32 5.37 -13.48
C GLU A 35 2.79 4.12 -12.74
N TYR A 36 1.91 3.54 -11.92
CA TYR A 36 2.21 2.32 -11.19
C TYR A 36 2.53 1.15 -12.13
N LYS A 37 1.77 0.98 -13.23
CA LYS A 37 2.06 -0.05 -14.25
C LYS A 37 3.41 0.18 -14.91
N LYS A 38 3.76 1.43 -15.24
CA LYS A 38 5.05 1.77 -15.82
C LYS A 38 6.21 1.44 -14.88
N GLU A 39 6.09 1.82 -13.60
CA GLU A 39 7.08 1.48 -12.58
C GLU A 39 7.21 -0.03 -12.38
N GLN A 40 6.08 -0.75 -12.33
CA GLN A 40 6.08 -2.21 -12.22
C GLN A 40 6.71 -2.89 -13.42
N ALA A 41 6.50 -2.38 -14.64
CA ALA A 41 7.14 -2.91 -15.83
C ALA A 41 8.67 -2.78 -15.72
N VAL A 42 9.17 -1.62 -15.30
CA VAL A 42 10.61 -1.40 -15.08
C VAL A 42 11.15 -2.34 -14.01
N ASN A 43 10.49 -2.42 -12.84
CA ASN A 43 10.93 -3.26 -11.72
C ASN A 43 10.88 -4.77 -12.02
N ARG A 44 10.11 -5.19 -13.02
CA ARG A 44 9.95 -6.60 -13.41
C ARG A 44 10.67 -6.97 -14.71
N THR A 45 11.46 -6.06 -15.27
CA THR A 45 12.16 -6.29 -16.56
C THR A 45 13.05 -7.53 -16.53
N ASP A 46 13.66 -7.83 -15.37
CA ASP A 46 14.57 -8.97 -15.19
C ASP A 46 13.88 -10.23 -14.62
N VAL A 47 12.55 -10.21 -14.48
CA VAL A 47 11.79 -11.35 -13.95
C VAL A 47 11.25 -12.18 -15.11
N ILE A 48 11.98 -13.25 -15.44
CA ILE A 48 11.52 -14.29 -16.37
C ILE A 48 10.50 -15.16 -15.63
N GLN A 49 9.23 -15.03 -16.00
CA GLN A 49 8.10 -15.62 -15.28
C GLN A 49 8.21 -17.15 -15.20
N GLU A 50 8.75 -17.78 -16.24
CA GLU A 50 8.97 -19.22 -16.36
C GLU A 50 9.99 -19.75 -15.35
N ASN A 51 10.95 -18.92 -14.92
CA ASN A 51 11.98 -19.30 -13.94
C ASN A 51 11.50 -19.19 -12.49
N VAL A 52 10.45 -18.38 -12.25
CA VAL A 52 9.89 -18.14 -10.91
C VAL A 52 8.62 -18.95 -10.69
N GLN A 53 7.90 -19.30 -11.76
CA GLN A 53 6.67 -20.06 -11.62
C GLN A 53 6.95 -21.45 -11.06
N PRO A 54 6.27 -21.86 -9.97
CA PRO A 54 6.39 -23.21 -9.46
C PRO A 54 5.93 -24.19 -10.55
N THR A 55 6.68 -25.28 -10.72
CA THR A 55 6.28 -26.34 -11.64
C THR A 55 4.95 -26.93 -11.16
N GLY A 56 3.91 -26.74 -11.96
CA GLY A 56 2.63 -27.39 -11.73
C GLY A 56 2.81 -28.91 -11.69
N LYS A 57 2.06 -29.59 -10.82
CA LYS A 57 1.87 -31.04 -10.89
C LYS A 57 0.71 -31.35 -11.81
#